data_AF-A0A183CL54-F1
#
_entry.id   AF-A0A183CL54-F1
#
_cell.length_a   1.000
_cell.length_b   1.000
_cell.length_c   1.000
_cell.angle_alpha   90.00
_cell.angle_beta   90.00
_cell.angle_gamma   90.00
#
_symmetry.space_group_name_H-M   'P 1'
#
loop_
_entity.id
_entity.type
_entity.pdbx_description
1 polymer ?
#
loop_
_entity_poly.entity_id
_entity_poly.type
_entity_poly.pdbx_seq_one_letter_code
_entity_poly.pdbx_strand_id
1 'polypeptide(L)' 'EPPVDVLLAETDCSTEVAKLVEERAGLAVSSEWVIQAIVTGSLPELSEPGGERFRYDSAV' A
#
# COMPACT_ATOMS: atom_id res chain seq x y z
N GLU A 1 11.42 -4.46 -17.49
CA GLU A 1 11.60 -3.62 -16.29
C GLU A 1 11.52 -4.50 -15.06
N PRO A 2 12.21 -4.17 -13.95
CA PRO A 2 12.07 -4.90 -12.70
C PRO A 2 10.63 -4.79 -12.18
N PRO A 3 10.11 -5.81 -11.48
CA PRO A 3 8.79 -5.74 -10.86
C PRO A 3 8.76 -4.63 -9.79
N VAL A 4 7.58 -4.01 -9.64
CA VAL A 4 7.32 -3.05 -8.56
C VAL A 4 6.77 -3.83 -7.38
N ASP A 5 7.54 -3.95 -6.30
CA ASP A 5 7.11 -4.69 -5.11
C ASP A 5 6.09 -3.89 -4.29
N VAL A 6 6.25 -2.57 -4.22
CA VAL A 6 5.37 -1.66 -3.47
C VAL A 6 5.15 -0.37 -4.26
N LEU A 7 3.88 0.01 -4.43
CA LEU A 7 3.43 1.31 -4.88
C LEU A 7 2.90 2.09 -3.68
N LEU A 8 3.57 3.20 -3.35
CA LEU A 8 3.04 4.19 -2.42
C LEU A 8 2.10 5.12 -3.18
N ALA A 9 0.85 5.12 -2.78
CA ALA A 9 -0.25 5.81 -3.45
C ALA A 9 -1.13 6.54 -2.44
N GLU A 10 -1.86 7.54 -2.91
CA GLU A 10 -2.88 8.25 -2.13
C GLU A 10 -4.19 8.29 -2.93
N THR A 11 -5.20 8.99 -2.43
CA THR A 11 -6.57 8.97 -2.97
C THR A 11 -6.73 9.46 -4.41
N ASP A 12 -5.73 10.18 -4.95
CA ASP A 12 -5.68 10.66 -6.33
C ASP A 12 -5.01 9.65 -7.29
N CYS A 13 -4.53 8.52 -6.79
CA CYS A 13 -3.92 7.48 -7.61
C CYS A 13 -4.93 6.86 -8.58
N SER A 14 -4.50 6.68 -9.83
CA SER A 14 -5.30 5.96 -10.82
C SER A 14 -5.49 4.50 -10.38
N THR A 15 -6.75 4.07 -10.30
CA THR A 15 -7.12 2.68 -10.02
C THR A 15 -6.49 1.70 -11.02
N GLU A 16 -6.27 2.12 -12.27
CA GLU A 16 -5.61 1.29 -13.28
C GLU A 16 -4.14 1.00 -12.91
N VAL A 17 -3.42 2.00 -12.40
CA VAL A 17 -2.01 1.87 -12.00
C VAL A 17 -1.89 0.96 -10.77
N ALA A 18 -2.74 1.15 -9.76
CA ALA A 18 -2.75 0.29 -8.58
C ALA A 18 -3.06 -1.17 -8.92
N LYS A 19 -4.08 -1.42 -9.77
CA LYS A 19 -4.42 -2.77 -10.24
C LYS A 19 -3.28 -3.44 -11.00
N LEU A 20 -2.59 -2.71 -11.87
CA LEU A 20 -1.45 -3.25 -12.62
C LEU A 20 -0.31 -3.71 -11.69
N VAL A 21 -0.11 -3.04 -10.55
CA VAL A 21 0.87 -3.45 -9.54
C VAL A 21 0.39 -4.70 -8.80
N GLU A 22 -0.86 -4.72 -8.35
CA GLU A 22 -1.47 -5.88 -7.65
C GLU A 22 -1.51 -7.14 -8.53
N GLU A 23 -1.85 -7.03 -9.81
CA GLU A 23 -1.85 -8.13 -10.79
C GLU A 23 -0.45 -8.73 -10.99
N ARG A 24 0.59 -7.94 -10.71
CA ARG A 24 2.00 -8.35 -10.77
C ARG A 24 2.55 -8.79 -9.41
N ALA A 25 1.66 -9.06 -8.45
CA ALA A 25 1.98 -9.44 -7.07
C ALA A 25 2.70 -8.37 -6.24
N GLY A 26 2.65 -7.11 -6.67
CA GLY A 26 3.05 -5.97 -5.86
C GLY A 26 1.92 -5.50 -4.93
N LEU A 27 2.24 -4.60 -4.02
CA LEU A 27 1.28 -4.02 -3.07
C LEU A 27 1.04 -2.53 -3.37
N ALA A 28 -0.22 -2.11 -3.41
CA ALA A 28 -0.58 -0.69 -3.45
C ALA A 28 -1.05 -0.25 -2.05
N VAL A 29 -0.32 0.67 -1.42
CA VAL A 29 -0.55 1.08 -0.03
C VAL A 29 -0.40 2.59 0.15
N SER A 30 -1.00 3.13 1.21
CA SER A 30 -0.84 4.53 1.62
C SER A 30 0.51 4.76 2.33
N SER A 31 0.90 6.03 2.43
CA SER A 31 2.11 6.43 3.16
C SER A 31 2.13 5.96 4.63
N GLU A 32 0.95 5.77 5.24
CA GLU A 32 0.80 5.28 6.62
C GLU A 32 1.42 3.89 6.82
N TRP A 33 1.46 3.05 5.79
CA TRP A 33 2.08 1.73 5.87
C TRP A 33 3.59 1.83 6.13
N VAL A 34 4.26 2.77 5.45
CA VAL A 34 5.70 3.02 5.63
C VAL A 34 5.97 3.70 6.96
N ILE A 35 5.13 4.67 7.35
CA ILE A 35 5.24 5.34 8.65
C ILE A 35 5.17 4.31 9.78
N GLN A 36 4.18 3.42 9.73
CA GLN A 36 4.06 2.36 10.72
C GLN A 36 5.27 1.43 10.71
N ALA A 37 5.78 1.06 9.53
CA ALA A 37 6.96 0.21 9.42
C ALA A 37 8.20 0.82 10.08
N ILE A 38 8.38 2.14 9.96
CA ILE A 38 9.47 2.87 10.62
C ILE A 38 9.27 2.87 12.13
N VAL A 39 8.03 3.07 12.60
CA VAL A 39 7.70 3.12 14.04
C VAL A 39 7.89 1.76 14.71
N THR A 40 7.49 0.66 14.06
CA THR A 40 7.55 -0.70 14.63
C THR A 40 8.84 -1.44 14.31
N GLY A 41 9.59 -0.99 13.29
CA GLY A 41 10.76 -1.69 12.77
C GLY A 41 10.43 -2.94 11.94
N SER A 42 9.18 -3.08 11.49
CA SER A 42 8.71 -4.24 10.70
C SER A 42 7.61 -3.85 9.73
N LEU A 43 7.54 -4.49 8.56
CA LEU A 43 6.45 -4.25 7.61
C LEU A 43 5.11 -4.72 8.20
N PRO A 44 4.09 -3.84 8.30
CA PRO A 44 2.77 -4.23 8.80
C PRO A 44 2.08 -5.23 7.87
N GLU A 45 1.36 -6.19 8.44
CA GLU A 45 0.49 -7.08 7.67
C GLU A 45 -0.84 -6.38 7.34
N LEU A 46 -1.19 -6.34 6.06
CA LEU A 46 -2.44 -5.71 5.60
C LEU A 46 -3.70 -6.46 6.09
N SER A 47 -3.57 -7.74 6.46
CA SER A 47 -4.65 -8.59 6.96
C SER A 47 -4.94 -8.42 8.46
N GLU A 48 -4.13 -7.69 9.21
CA GLU A 48 -4.33 -7.49 10.64
C GLU A 48 -5.44 -6.45 10.95
N PRO A 49 -6.03 -6.49 12.16
CA PRO A 49 -6.96 -5.46 12.61
C PRO A 49 -6.34 -4.05 12.50
N GLY A 50 -6.98 -3.17 11.73
CA GLY A 50 -6.47 -1.84 11.43
C GLY A 50 -5.68 -1.72 10.13
N GLY A 51 -5.50 -2.82 9.36
CA GLY A 51 -4.89 -2.81 8.04
C GLY A 51 -5.62 -1.96 6.99
N GLU A 52 -6.91 -1.69 7.21
CA GLU A 52 -7.76 -0.79 6.40
C GLU A 52 -7.15 0.62 6.24
N ARG A 53 -6.37 1.10 7.23
CA ARG A 53 -5.72 2.43 7.20
C ARG A 53 -4.54 2.51 6.22
N PHE A 54 -4.01 1.36 5.83
CA PHE A 54 -2.91 1.25 4.86
C PHE A 54 -3.41 1.22 3.42
N ARG A 55 -4.74 1.21 3.21
CA ARG A 55 -5.32 1.32 1.88
C ARG A 55 -5.18 2.74 1.37
N TYR A 56 -4.63 2.89 0.17
CA TYR A 56 -4.47 4.19 -0.50
C TYR A 56 -5.82 4.83 -0.88
N ASP A 57 -6.87 4.02 -1.02
CA ASP A 57 -8.23 4.43 -1.39
C ASP A 57 -9.15 4.65 -0.17
N SER A 58 -8.61 4.54 1.04
CA SER A 58 -9.36 4.80 2.26
C SER A 58 -9.66 6.30 2.34
N ALA A 59 -10.90 6.66 2.01
CA ALA A 59 -11.42 8.00 2.26
C ALA A 59 -11.53 8.16 3.79
N VAL A 60 -10.51 8.76 4.40
CA VAL A 60 -10.62 9.33 5.75
C VAL A 60 -11.47 10.60 5.69
#